data_AF-A0A4U6W984-F1
#
_entry.id   AF-A0A4U6W984-F1
#
_cell.length_a   1.000
_cell.length_b   1.000
_cell.length_c   1.000
_cell.angle_alpha   90.00
_cell.angle_beta   90.00
_cell.angle_gamma   90.00
#
_symmetry.space_group_name_H-M   'P 1'
#
loop_
_entity.id
_entity.type
_entity.pdbx_description
1 polymer ?
#
loop_
_entity_poly.entity_id
_entity_poly.type
_entity_poly.pdbx_seq_one_letter_code
_entity_poly.pdbx_strand_id
1 'polypeptide(L)'
;MGEFDGEQKELINKLVNFPMIDGKRTRDNIKLICEVVKVGVAGTIYNVPGIVARDCQQTLAIRWILGAAFKRRISYMISLEKCSFDEILDAYRKREISRKRRKNLHGLASTNRSFAHFRWWQSDIT
;
A
#
# COMPACT_ATOMS: atom_id res chain seq x y z
N MET A 1 -15.43 4.71 -1.05
CA MET A 1 -14.57 3.64 -0.50
C MET A 1 -15.30 2.35 -0.85
N GLY A 2 -14.90 1.67 -1.92
CA GLY A 2 -15.66 0.52 -2.45
C GLY A 2 -15.58 -0.68 -1.51
N GLU A 3 -16.72 -1.30 -1.25
CA GLU A 3 -16.83 -2.51 -0.46
C GLU A 3 -16.19 -3.68 -1.23
N PHE A 4 -15.33 -4.46 -0.56
CA PHE A 4 -14.66 -5.60 -1.18
C PHE A 4 -15.67 -6.72 -1.44
N ASP A 5 -15.70 -7.28 -2.66
CA ASP A 5 -16.57 -8.41 -3.00
C ASP A 5 -16.20 -9.68 -2.22
N GLY A 6 -17.04 -10.72 -2.32
CA GLY A 6 -16.83 -12.00 -1.62
C GLY A 6 -15.53 -12.73 -2.00
N GLU A 7 -15.17 -12.72 -3.28
CA GLU A 7 -13.91 -13.32 -3.77
C GLU A 7 -12.69 -12.56 -3.23
N GLN A 8 -12.77 -11.23 -3.19
CA GLN A 8 -11.73 -10.36 -2.64
C GLN A 8 -11.52 -10.64 -1.15
N LYS A 9 -12.59 -10.85 -0.38
CA LYS A 9 -12.50 -11.22 1.05
C LYS A 9 -11.82 -12.58 1.23
N GLU A 10 -12.15 -13.56 0.40
CA GLU A 10 -11.53 -14.89 0.45
C GLU A 10 -10.04 -14.84 0.08
N LEU A 11 -9.70 -14.09 -0.97
CA LEU A 11 -8.31 -13.87 -1.39
C LEU A 11 -7.52 -13.13 -0.32
N ILE A 12 -8.11 -12.13 0.33
CA ILE A 12 -7.48 -11.43 1.47
C ILE A 12 -7.20 -12.43 2.59
N ASN A 13 -8.16 -13.30 2.95
CA ASN A 13 -7.93 -14.33 3.96
C ASN A 13 -6.81 -15.31 3.56
N LYS A 14 -6.79 -15.77 2.31
CA LYS A 14 -5.71 -16.62 1.77
C LYS A 14 -4.34 -15.91 1.81
N LEU A 15 -4.29 -14.63 1.45
CA LEU A 15 -3.08 -13.80 1.50
C LEU A 15 -2.58 -13.55 2.93
N VAL A 16 -3.50 -13.35 3.87
CA VAL A 16 -3.17 -13.17 5.30
C VAL A 16 -2.59 -14.46 5.88
N ASN A 17 -3.13 -15.62 5.49
CA ASN A 17 -2.73 -16.94 5.96
C ASN A 17 -1.59 -17.60 5.16
N PHE A 18 -1.04 -16.92 4.15
CA PHE A 18 0.06 -17.43 3.34
C PHE A 18 1.30 -17.71 4.21
N PRO A 19 2.06 -18.82 3.98
CA PRO A 19 3.15 -19.26 4.85
C PRO A 19 4.10 -18.13 5.27
N MET A 20 4.24 -18.01 6.61
CA MET A 20 4.71 -16.81 7.30
C MET A 20 6.11 -16.30 6.92
N ILE A 21 7.00 -17.16 6.41
CA ILE A 21 8.40 -16.79 6.12
C ILE A 21 8.50 -15.95 4.83
N ASP A 22 7.76 -16.33 3.78
CA ASP A 22 7.74 -15.59 2.51
C ASP A 22 6.74 -14.41 2.57
N GLY A 23 5.61 -14.59 3.25
CA GLY A 23 4.59 -13.55 3.39
C GLY A 23 5.02 -12.35 4.23
N LYS A 24 5.77 -12.56 5.33
CA LYS A 24 6.24 -11.45 6.19
C LYS A 24 7.27 -10.58 5.47
N ARG A 25 8.29 -11.18 4.87
CA ARG A 25 9.33 -10.47 4.11
C ARG A 25 8.76 -9.70 2.92
N THR A 26 7.78 -10.28 2.23
CA THR A 26 7.13 -9.63 1.09
C THR A 26 6.34 -8.39 1.53
N ARG A 27 5.56 -8.49 2.61
CA ARG A 27 4.85 -7.35 3.19
C ARG A 27 5.79 -6.24 3.64
N ASP A 28 6.88 -6.58 4.33
CA ASP A 28 7.88 -5.60 4.80
C ASP A 28 8.53 -4.82 3.65
N ASN A 29 8.72 -5.45 2.48
CA ASN A 29 9.26 -4.78 1.29
C ASN A 29 8.33 -3.72 0.69
N ILE A 30 7.00 -3.89 0.85
CA ILE A 30 5.95 -3.04 0.27
C ILE A 30 5.34 -2.08 1.31
N LYS A 31 5.56 -2.34 2.60
CA LYS A 31 5.08 -1.55 3.72
C LYS A 31 5.38 -0.06 3.55
N LEU A 32 4.34 0.76 3.53
CA LEU A 32 4.46 2.23 3.45
C LEU A 32 4.68 2.80 4.86
N ILE A 33 5.73 3.59 5.06
CA ILE A 33 5.98 4.21 6.37
C ILE A 33 5.38 5.62 6.42
N CYS A 34 5.46 6.35 5.30
CA CYS A 34 4.97 7.72 5.19
C CYS A 34 3.97 7.83 4.05
N GLU A 35 2.84 8.46 4.33
CA GLU A 35 1.82 8.84 3.35
C GLU A 35 1.83 10.36 3.16
N VAL A 36 1.19 10.82 2.09
CA VAL A 36 1.02 12.24 1.79
C VAL A 36 -0.48 12.53 1.74
N VAL A 37 -0.94 13.41 2.62
CA VAL A 37 -2.35 13.81 2.74
C VAL A 37 -2.50 15.22 2.19
N LYS A 38 -3.57 15.47 1.45
CA LYS A 38 -3.90 16.82 0.96
C LYS A 38 -4.58 17.60 2.08
N VAL A 39 -4.01 18.75 2.46
CA VAL A 39 -4.53 19.61 3.51
C VAL A 39 -4.75 21.00 2.93
N GLY A 40 -5.96 21.54 3.10
CA GLY A 40 -6.25 22.93 2.79
C GLY A 40 -5.83 23.85 3.94
N VAL A 41 -4.95 24.81 3.67
CA VAL A 41 -4.53 25.84 4.64
C VAL A 41 -4.60 27.19 3.95
N ALA A 42 -5.36 28.13 4.53
CA ALA A 42 -5.48 29.51 4.04
C ALA A 42 -5.74 29.63 2.52
N GLY A 43 -6.66 28.80 1.99
CA GLY A 43 -7.04 28.84 0.58
C GLY A 43 -6.11 28.11 -0.40
N THR A 44 -4.98 27.54 0.07
CA THR A 44 -4.07 26.71 -0.74
C THR A 44 -4.10 25.26 -0.27
N ILE A 45 -3.96 24.31 -1.19
CA ILE A 45 -3.93 22.87 -0.88
C ILE A 45 -2.47 22.38 -0.90
N TYR A 46 -1.97 21.91 0.25
CA TYR A 46 -0.63 21.37 0.41
C TYR A 46 -0.64 19.85 0.50
N ASN A 47 0.45 19.22 0.04
CA ASN A 47 0.74 17.81 0.20
C ASN A 47 1.53 17.60 1.49
N VAL A 48 0.86 17.26 2.59
CA VAL A 48 1.45 17.16 3.92
C VAL A 48 1.87 15.72 4.21
N PRO A 49 3.15 15.44 4.52
CA PRO A 49 3.60 14.10 4.85
C PRO A 49 3.19 13.67 6.27
N GLY A 50 2.66 12.47 6.39
CA GLY A 50 2.21 11.81 7.63
C GLY A 50 2.85 10.43 7.82
N ILE A 51 3.11 10.03 9.06
CA ILE A 51 3.48 8.63 9.38
C ILE A 51 2.21 7.80 9.44
N VAL A 52 2.22 6.63 8.79
CA VAL A 52 1.09 5.70 8.80
C VAL A 52 1.16 4.81 10.04
N ALA A 53 0.04 4.61 10.74
CA ALA A 53 -0.05 3.70 11.89
C ALA A 53 0.24 2.24 11.51
N ARG A 54 0.93 1.46 12.36
CA ARG A 54 1.47 0.14 12.02
C ARG A 54 0.43 -0.84 11.47
N ASP A 55 -0.78 -0.81 12.02
CA ASP A 55 -1.87 -1.70 11.62
C ASP A 55 -2.35 -1.37 10.20
N CYS A 56 -2.47 -0.07 9.89
CA CYS A 56 -2.79 0.41 8.55
C CYS A 56 -1.69 0.12 7.52
N GLN A 57 -0.42 0.09 7.93
CA GLN A 57 0.70 -0.19 7.04
C GLN A 57 0.60 -1.58 6.41
N GLN A 58 0.14 -2.58 7.17
CA GLN A 58 -0.06 -3.95 6.67
C GLN A 58 -1.24 -4.03 5.70
N THR A 59 -2.37 -3.44 6.08
CA THR A 59 -3.58 -3.39 5.23
C THR A 59 -3.33 -2.67 3.91
N LEU A 60 -2.58 -1.57 3.93
CA LEU A 60 -2.19 -0.84 2.72
C LEU A 60 -1.30 -1.67 1.79
N ALA A 61 -0.34 -2.42 2.35
CA ALA A 61 0.53 -3.28 1.57
C ALA A 61 -0.26 -4.38 0.85
N ILE A 62 -1.16 -5.07 1.56
CA ILE A 62 -2.04 -6.11 1.00
C ILE A 62 -2.94 -5.51 -0.10
N ARG A 63 -3.54 -4.34 0.15
CA ARG A 63 -4.39 -3.66 -0.81
C ARG A 63 -3.63 -3.27 -2.09
N TRP A 64 -2.35 -2.93 -1.99
CA TRP A 64 -1.54 -2.58 -3.16
C TRP A 64 -1.17 -3.79 -4.00
N ILE A 65 -0.80 -4.91 -3.37
CA ILE A 65 -0.58 -6.19 -4.05
C ILE A 65 -1.83 -6.59 -4.82
N LEU A 66 -2.98 -6.56 -4.15
CA LEU A 66 -4.26 -6.94 -4.77
C LEU A 66 -4.61 -6.00 -5.94
N GLY A 67 -4.47 -4.69 -5.75
CA GLY A 67 -4.72 -3.71 -6.81
C GLY A 67 -3.77 -3.83 -8.01
N ALA A 68 -2.54 -4.29 -7.79
CA ALA A 68 -1.59 -4.55 -8.88
C ALA A 68 -1.89 -5.87 -9.59
N ALA A 69 -2.28 -6.92 -8.86
CA ALA A 69 -2.79 -8.17 -9.43
C ALA A 69 -4.04 -7.93 -10.30
N PHE A 70 -4.96 -7.07 -9.86
CA PHE A 70 -6.11 -6.63 -10.66
C PHE A 70 -5.71 -5.91 -11.94
N LYS A 71 -4.69 -5.03 -11.88
CA LYS A 71 -4.18 -4.35 -13.09
C LYS A 71 -3.47 -5.31 -14.05
N ARG A 72 -2.81 -6.35 -13.54
CA ARG A 72 -2.17 -7.40 -14.33
C ARG A 72 -3.19 -8.34 -14.97
N ARG A 73 -4.41 -8.42 -14.44
CA ARG A 73 -5.51 -9.19 -15.03
C ARG A 73 -5.96 -8.53 -16.35
N ILE A 74 -5.30 -8.90 -17.45
CA ILE A 74 -5.61 -8.42 -18.81
C ILE A 74 -6.91 -9.02 -19.35
N SER A 75 -7.26 -10.24 -18.91
CA SER A 75 -8.51 -10.94 -19.30
C SER A 75 -9.12 -11.65 -18.10
N TYR A 76 -10.46 -11.75 -18.09
CA TYR A 76 -11.22 -12.44 -17.04
C TYR A 76 -10.88 -13.94 -16.94
N MET A 77 -10.32 -14.54 -18.00
CA MET A 77 -9.85 -15.93 -18.03
C MET A 77 -8.64 -16.20 -17.14
N ILE A 78 -7.84 -15.19 -16.78
CA ILE A 78 -6.70 -15.40 -15.89
C ILE A 78 -7.21 -15.37 -14.46
N SER A 79 -6.98 -16.46 -13.72
CA SER A 79 -7.38 -16.58 -12.32
C SER A 79 -6.67 -15.52 -11.49
N LEU A 80 -7.44 -14.85 -10.64
CA LEU A 80 -6.95 -13.78 -9.78
C LEU A 80 -5.92 -14.31 -8.77
N GLU A 81 -6.08 -15.56 -8.34
CA GLU A 81 -5.12 -16.28 -7.51
C GLU A 81 -3.73 -16.35 -8.16
N LYS A 82 -3.66 -16.67 -9.46
CA LYS A 82 -2.40 -16.77 -10.19
C LYS A 82 -1.72 -15.40 -10.33
N CYS A 83 -2.49 -14.37 -10.69
CA CYS A 83 -1.97 -13.00 -10.75
C CYS A 83 -1.48 -12.50 -9.38
N SER A 84 -2.17 -12.87 -8.30
CA SER A 84 -1.77 -12.51 -6.94
C SER A 84 -0.50 -13.22 -6.53
N PHE A 85 -0.36 -14.50 -6.86
CA PHE A 85 0.86 -15.27 -6.59
C PHE A 85 2.07 -14.70 -7.35
N ASP A 86 1.89 -14.36 -8.62
CA ASP A 86 2.95 -13.73 -9.43
C ASP A 86 3.38 -12.38 -8.83
N GLU A 87 2.44 -11.55 -8.37
CA GLU A 87 2.76 -10.27 -7.70
C GLU A 87 3.50 -10.51 -6.38
N ILE A 88 3.06 -11.46 -5.55
CA ILE A 88 3.77 -11.81 -4.30
C ILE A 88 5.21 -12.24 -4.60
N LEU A 89 5.41 -13.09 -5.60
CA LEU A 89 6.72 -13.60 -5.99
C LEU A 89 7.63 -12.46 -6.49
N ASP A 90 7.12 -11.58 -7.33
CA ASP A 90 7.89 -10.46 -7.85
C ASP A 90 8.17 -9.41 -6.75
N ALA A 91 7.23 -9.20 -5.82
CA ALA A 91 7.39 -8.34 -4.66
C ALA A 91 8.47 -8.87 -3.71
N TYR A 92 8.51 -10.20 -3.50
CA TYR A 92 9.58 -10.88 -2.78
C TYR A 92 10.95 -10.62 -3.45
N ARG A 93 10.99 -10.73 -4.79
CA ARG A 93 12.17 -10.45 -5.63
C ARG A 93 12.48 -8.95 -5.80
N LYS A 94 11.72 -8.06 -5.18
CA LYS A 94 11.92 -6.60 -5.18
C LYS A 94 11.80 -5.93 -6.56
N ARG A 95 11.13 -6.54 -7.54
CA ARG A 95 11.09 -6.05 -8.94
C ARG A 95 9.85 -5.25 -9.35
N GLU A 96 8.89 -5.02 -8.45
CA GLU A 96 7.52 -4.69 -8.86
C GLU A 96 7.01 -3.24 -8.90
N ILE A 97 5.86 -3.11 -9.58
CA ILE A 97 4.92 -2.00 -9.62
C ILE A 97 4.56 -1.52 -8.22
N SER A 98 4.21 -2.44 -7.31
CA SER A 98 3.86 -2.12 -5.92
C SER A 98 5.01 -1.45 -5.16
N ARG A 99 6.26 -1.89 -5.39
CA ARG A 99 7.47 -1.26 -4.80
C ARG A 99 7.80 0.08 -5.46
N LYS A 100 7.60 0.23 -6.77
CA LYS A 100 7.75 1.51 -7.47
C LYS A 100 6.78 2.55 -6.91
N ARG A 101 5.51 2.16 -6.69
CA ARG A 101 4.50 3.01 -6.04
C ARG A 101 4.93 3.45 -4.65
N ARG A 102 5.46 2.53 -3.83
CA ARG A 102 6.05 2.84 -2.52
C ARG A 102 7.15 3.90 -2.64
N LYS A 103 8.16 3.67 -3.50
CA LYS A 103 9.29 4.60 -3.70
C LYS A 103 8.82 5.99 -4.11
N ASN A 104 7.86 6.07 -5.03
CA ASN A 104 7.31 7.35 -5.49
C ASN A 104 6.65 8.12 -4.34
N LEU A 105 5.88 7.45 -3.49
CA LEU A 105 5.25 8.08 -2.32
C LEU A 105 6.27 8.54 -1.27
N HIS A 106 7.31 7.75 -1.00
CA HIS A 106 8.40 8.19 -0.13
C HIS A 106 9.18 9.37 -0.71
N GLY A 107 9.43 9.38 -2.01
CA GLY A 107 10.04 10.52 -2.69
C GLY A 107 9.18 11.78 -2.54
N LEU A 108 7.88 11.67 -2.79
CA LEU A 108 6.94 12.78 -2.62
C LEU A 108 6.87 13.29 -1.19
N ALA A 109 6.88 12.38 -0.20
CA ALA A 109 6.91 12.73 1.21
C ALA A 109 8.23 13.42 1.60
N SER A 110 9.35 12.99 1.02
CA SER A 110 10.67 13.59 1.25
C SER A 110 10.75 15.01 0.68
N THR A 111 10.26 15.22 -0.55
CA THR A 111 10.24 16.54 -1.19
C THR A 111 9.40 17.54 -0.40
N ASN A 112 8.27 17.09 0.16
CA ASN A 112 7.32 17.93 0.90
C ASN A 112 7.54 17.91 2.42
N ARG A 113 8.72 17.49 2.90
CA ARG A 113 9.02 17.35 4.33
C ARG A 113 8.82 18.65 5.11
N SER A 114 9.04 19.81 4.47
CA SER A 114 8.85 21.13 5.07
C SER A 114 7.41 21.35 5.54
N PHE A 115 6.42 20.78 4.87
CA PHE A 115 4.99 20.96 5.19
C PHE A 115 4.49 20.08 6.34
N ALA A 116 5.36 19.27 6.97
CA ALA A 116 4.99 18.40 8.08
C ALA A 116 4.39 19.15 9.29
N HIS A 117 4.66 20.45 9.43
CA HIS A 117 4.12 21.29 10.51
C HIS A 117 2.62 21.57 10.38
N PHE A 118 2.03 21.42 9.19
CA PHE A 118 0.57 21.57 8.99
C PHE A 118 -0.25 20.37 9.50
N ARG A 119 0.40 19.43 10.18
CA ARG A 119 -0.18 18.18 10.64
C ARG A 119 -0.66 18.28 12.08
N TRP A 120 -1.95 18.55 12.26
CA TRP A 120 -2.58 18.71 13.57
C TRP A 120 -3.32 17.45 14.06
N TRP A 121 -3.59 16.48 13.18
CA TRP A 121 -4.36 15.26 13.48
C TRP A 121 -3.49 14.06 13.91
N GLN A 122 -2.16 14.22 13.94
CA GLN A 122 -1.24 13.09 14.12
C GLN A 122 -0.51 13.09 15.47
N SER A 123 -0.91 13.97 16.38
CA SER A 123 -0.35 14.09 17.72
C SER A 123 -0.69 12.91 18.64
N ASP A 124 -1.71 12.11 18.29
CA ASP A 124 -2.25 11.04 19.15
C ASP A 124 -1.67 9.64 18.89
N ILE A 125 -0.58 9.51 18.11
CA ILE A 125 -0.03 8.21 17.64
C ILE A 125 1.29 7.82 18.33
N THR A 126 1.67 8.45 19.45
CA THR A 126 2.82 8.02 20.26
C THR A 126 2.44 6.98 21.30
#